data_AF-A0AAW9K167-F1
#
_entry.id   AF-A0AAW9K167-F1
#
_cell.length_a   1.000
_cell.length_b   1.000
_cell.length_c   1.000
_cell.angle_alpha   90.00
_cell.angle_beta   90.00
_cell.angle_gamma   90.00
#
_symmetry.space_group_name_H-M   'P 1'
#
loop_
_entity.id
_entity.type
_entity.pdbx_description
1 polymer ?
#
loop_
_entity_poly.entity_id
_entity_poly.type
_entity_poly.pdbx_seq_one_letter_code
_entity_poly.pdbx_strand_id
1 'polypeptide(L)' 'MRIEKNWDDCFVYTINLEIPATADRKNWFINRIIVLKNELDLSEMKDFIKQTFGPEVILVHADLWDEGLLIKEK' A
#
# COMPACT_ATOMS: atom_id res chain seq x y z
N MET A 1 0.68 -31.95 -6.85
CA MET A 1 0.15 -31.00 -5.84
C MET A 1 -0.10 -29.69 -6.57
N ARG A 2 -1.36 -29.24 -6.73
CA ARG A 2 -1.67 -28.02 -7.50
C ARG A 2 -1.19 -26.80 -6.71
N ILE A 3 -0.35 -25.99 -7.36
CA ILE A 3 0.25 -24.77 -6.79
C ILE A 3 -0.85 -23.90 -6.18
N GLU A 4 -2.00 -23.76 -6.85
CA GLU A 4 -3.18 -22.95 -6.48
C GLU A 4 -3.74 -23.13 -5.06
N LYS A 5 -3.54 -24.27 -4.37
CA LYS A 5 -4.14 -24.45 -3.02
C LYS A 5 -3.46 -23.63 -1.93
N ASN A 6 -2.21 -23.21 -2.15
CA ASN A 6 -1.37 -22.57 -1.14
C ASN A 6 -1.20 -21.05 -1.35
N TRP A 7 -1.93 -20.45 -2.28
CA TRP A 7 -1.82 -19.02 -2.58
C TRP A 7 -3.19 -18.35 -2.49
N ASP A 8 -3.18 -17.11 -2.03
CA ASP A 8 -4.32 -16.18 -2.04
C ASP A 8 -4.06 -15.12 -3.12
N ASP A 9 -5.11 -14.73 -3.83
CA ASP A 9 -5.07 -13.59 -4.74
C ASP A 9 -4.80 -12.31 -3.95
N CYS A 10 -4.09 -11.36 -4.58
CA CYS A 10 -3.78 -10.07 -3.99
C CYS A 10 -3.74 -8.96 -5.04
N PHE A 11 -3.72 -7.72 -4.57
CA PHE A 11 -3.68 -6.51 -5.36
C PHE A 11 -2.39 -5.76 -5.06
N VAL A 12 -1.63 -5.44 -6.10
CA VAL A 12 -0.35 -4.74 -6.00
C VAL A 12 -0.54 -3.29 -6.39
N TYR A 13 -0.27 -2.37 -5.47
CA TYR A 13 -0.38 -0.94 -5.72
C TYR A 13 0.99 -0.28 -5.78
N THR A 14 1.11 0.69 -6.67
CA THR A 14 2.18 1.69 -6.63
C THR A 14 1.64 2.96 -6.00
N ILE A 15 2.29 3.45 -4.94
CA ILE A 15 1.84 4.61 -4.19
C ILE A 15 2.96 5.64 -4.05
N ASN A 16 2.59 6.92 -4.06
CA ASN A 16 3.47 8.02 -3.74
C ASN A 16 2.93 8.72 -2.49
N LEU A 17 3.79 8.81 -1.47
CA LEU A 17 3.47 9.40 -0.18
C LEU A 17 4.27 10.67 0.01
N GLU A 18 3.64 11.69 0.58
CA GLU A 18 4.31 12.86 1.12
C GLU A 18 4.32 12.76 2.64
N ILE A 19 5.52 12.79 3.22
CA ILE A 19 5.71 12.89 4.66
C ILE A 19 5.95 14.37 4.97
N PRO A 20 5.07 15.01 5.76
CA PRO A 20 5.18 16.43 6.05
C PRO A 20 6.47 16.73 6.83
N ALA A 21 6.98 17.95 6.62
CA ALA A 21 8.16 18.44 7.30
C ALA A 21 8.00 18.42 8.82
N THR A 22 9.01 17.91 9.50
CA THR A 22 9.21 18.12 10.93
C THR A 22 10.27 19.20 11.14
N ALA A 23 10.46 19.65 12.39
CA ALA A 23 11.51 20.63 12.70
C ALA A 23 12.90 20.23 12.20
N ASP A 24 13.14 18.92 12.05
CA ASP A 24 14.43 18.34 11.65
C ASP A 24 14.48 17.88 10.18
N ARG A 25 13.38 17.95 9.41
CA ARG A 25 13.33 17.51 8.00
C ARG A 25 12.37 18.33 7.15
N LYS A 26 12.80 18.67 5.91
CA LYS A 26 11.91 19.17 4.86
C LYS A 26 11.02 18.04 4.31
N ASN A 27 9.86 18.39 3.73
CA ASN A 27 8.92 17.44 3.13
C ASN A 27 9.66 16.41 2.26
N TRP A 28 9.32 15.13 2.45
CA TRP A 28 9.95 14.03 1.72
C TRP A 28 8.87 13.25 0.95
N PHE A 29 9.08 13.06 -0.35
CA PHE A 29 8.28 12.17 -1.20
C PHE A 29 8.85 10.75 -1.27
N ILE A 30 8.05 9.73 -0.93
CA ILE A 30 8.45 8.32 -0.96
C ILE A 30 7.52 7.56 -1.88
N ASN A 31 8.11 6.82 -2.82
CA ASN A 31 7.38 5.88 -3.67
C ASN A 31 7.49 4.49 -3.04
N ARG A 32 6.38 3.78 -2.93
CA ARG A 32 6.34 2.41 -2.41
C ARG A 32 5.46 1.51 -3.27
N ILE A 33 5.75 0.22 -3.19
CA ILE A 33 4.85 -0.84 -3.62
C ILE A 33 4.22 -1.42 -2.36
N ILE A 34 2.90 -1.55 -2.36
CA ILE A 34 2.16 -2.25 -1.31
C ILE A 34 1.36 -3.40 -1.93
N VAL A 35 1.21 -4.48 -1.18
CA VAL A 35 0.46 -5.65 -1.61
C VAL A 35 -0.64 -5.90 -0.59
N LEU A 36 -1.89 -5.95 -1.04
CA LEU A 36 -3.07 -6.08 -0.20
C LEU A 36 -3.91 -7.26 -0.64
N LYS A 37 -4.55 -7.97 0.30
CA LYS A 37 -5.45 -9.10 -0.02
C LYS A 37 -6.76 -8.65 -0.65
N ASN A 38 -7.18 -7.41 -0.38
CA ASN A 38 -8.40 -6.82 -0.91
C ASN A 38 -8.05 -5.61 -1.77
N GLU A 39 -8.83 -5.42 -2.83
CA GLU A 39 -8.81 -4.17 -3.58
C GLU A 39 -9.37 -3.06 -2.70
N LEU A 40 -8.66 -1.94 -2.60
CA LEU A 40 -9.10 -0.74 -1.90
C LEU A 40 -9.43 0.36 -2.89
N ASP A 41 -10.52 1.09 -2.61
CA ASP A 41 -10.76 2.37 -3.27
C ASP A 41 -9.84 3.48 -2.74
N LEU A 42 -9.91 4.67 -3.34
CA LEU A 42 -9.05 5.79 -2.96
C LEU A 42 -9.27 6.27 -1.51
N SER A 43 -10.51 6.20 -1.00
CA SER A 43 -10.83 6.59 0.37
C SER A 43 -10.26 5.57 1.36
N GLU A 44 -10.50 4.29 1.11
CA GLU A 44 -9.97 3.18 1.91
C GLU A 44 -8.44 3.18 1.92
N MET A 45 -7.81 3.43 0.78
CA MET A 45 -6.36 3.54 0.67
C MET A 45 -5.82 4.69 1.54
N LYS A 46 -6.47 5.86 1.55
CA LYS A 46 -6.06 6.99 2.41
C LYS A 46 -6.12 6.62 3.89
N ASP A 47 -7.16 5.93 4.30
CA ASP A 47 -7.33 5.49 5.69
C ASP A 47 -6.29 4.42 6.05
N PHE A 48 -6.04 3.47 5.15
CA PHE A 48 -4.98 2.46 5.29
C PHE A 48 -3.59 3.10 5.47
N ILE A 49 -3.26 4.10 4.65
CA ILE A 49 -1.97 4.81 4.74
C ILE A 49 -1.83 5.53 6.07
N LYS A 50 -2.88 6.23 6.54
CA LYS A 50 -2.86 6.91 7.84
C LYS A 50 -2.67 5.94 9.01
N GLN A 51 -3.33 4.79 8.97
CA GLN A 51 -3.20 3.76 9.99
C GLN A 51 -1.82 3.09 9.98
N THR A 52 -1.23 2.90 8.80
CA THR A 52 0.02 2.16 8.62
C THR A 52 1.26 3.02 8.82
N PHE A 53 1.26 4.24 8.29
CA PHE A 53 2.43 5.12 8.25
C PHE A 53 2.34 6.33 9.17
N GLY A 54 1.15 6.67 9.66
CA GLY A 54 0.90 7.81 10.54
C GLY A 54 -0.13 8.78 9.97
N PRO A 55 -0.95 9.43 10.81
CA PRO A 55 -2.03 10.33 10.39
C PRO A 55 -1.57 11.56 9.60
N GLU A 56 -0.32 11.95 9.76
CA GLU A 56 0.32 13.07 9.08
C GLU A 56 0.73 12.75 7.64
N VAL A 57 0.85 11.47 7.27
CA VAL A 57 1.30 11.06 5.94
C VAL A 57 0.19 11.28 4.92
N ILE A 58 0.52 11.95 3.82
CA ILE A 58 -0.42 12.28 2.74
C ILE A 58 -0.20 11.32 1.58
N LEU A 59 -1.27 10.65 1.14
CA LEU A 59 -1.28 9.91 -0.11
C LEU A 59 -1.42 10.90 -1.27
N VAL A 60 -0.35 11.06 -2.06
CA VAL A 60 -0.33 11.93 -3.24
C VAL A 60 -0.93 11.21 -4.44
N HIS A 61 -0.57 9.93 -4.61
CA HIS A 61 -0.95 9.12 -5.75
C HIS A 61 -1.04 7.65 -5.36
N ALA A 62 -2.01 6.93 -5.92
CA ALA A 62 -2.15 5.48 -5.81
C ALA A 62 -2.73 4.92 -7.11
N ASP A 63 -2.03 3.97 -7.70
CA ASP A 63 -2.51 3.18 -8.84
C ASP A 63 -2.44 1.69 -8.50
N LEU A 64 -3.51 0.96 -8.84
CA LEU A 64 -3.46 -0.49 -8.93
C LEU A 64 -2.58 -0.85 -10.12
N TRP A 65 -1.47 -1.53 -9.85
CA TRP A 65 -0.49 -1.90 -10.85
C TRP A 65 -0.78 -3.27 -11.46
N ASP A 66 -1.10 -4.27 -10.62
CA ASP A 66 -1.37 -5.64 -11.04
C ASP A 66 -2.14 -6.44 -9.97
N GLU A 67 -2.67 -7.59 -10.38
CA GLU A 67 -3.12 -8.66 -9.47
C GLU A 67 -1.99 -9.68 -9.29
N GLY A 68 -1.83 -10.21 -8.08
CA GLY A 68 -0.74 -11.11 -7.72
C GLY A 68 -1.21 -12.30 -6.90
N LEU A 69 -0.23 -13.13 -6.51
CA LEU A 69 -0.45 -14.27 -5.62
C LEU A 69 0.47 -14.15 -4.41
N LEU A 70 -0.11 -14.23 -3.20
CA LEU A 70 0.62 -14.31 -1.94
C LEU A 70 0.52 -15.72 -1.35
N ILE A 71 1.59 -16.20 -0.71
CA ILE A 71 1.55 -17.48 -0.01
C ILE A 71 0.55 -17.37 1.14
N LYS A 72 -0.35 -18.34 1.25
CA LYS A 72 -1.26 -18.48 2.39
C LYS A 72 -0.45 -18.55 3.68
N GLU A 73 -0.75 -17.67 4.62
CA GLU A 73 -0.25 -17.77 5.98
C GLU A 73 -0.81 -19.06 6.60
N LYS A 74 0.05 -19.81 7.32
CA LYS A 74 -0.29 -21.12 7.91
C LYS A 74 -1.12 -20.99 9.17
#